data_AF-A0A9C6X504-F1
#
_entry.id   AF-A0A9C6X504-F1
#
_cell.length_a   1.000
_cell.length_b   1.000
_cell.length_c   1.000
_cell.angle_alpha   90.00
_cell.angle_beta   90.00
_cell.angle_gamma   90.00
#
_symmetry.space_group_name_H-M   'P 1'
#
loop_
_entity.id
_entity.type
_entity.pdbx_description
1 polymer ?
#
loop_
_entity_poly.entity_id
_entity_poly.type
_entity_poly.pdbx_seq_one_letter_code
_entity_poly.pdbx_strand_id
1 'polypeptide(L)'
;MPQGGRLERELRYSAAALGEQGGDTHQLLIQTPRDPGASLLHPNALKEHLRVLQAATQVTVHMFDISWRLKDMCFAPSVPKFEEHYIDQIFDGIIPCSIVTPLDCFWEGSKLLGPDYPVLIPGLGSKVRWTNLNPLKLFEQMKKFDFNFAYSTLEDYMKRAGISTGYQEKPCLDPSDPECPASAPNKKSGMSVI
;
A
#
# COMPACT_ATOMS: atom_id res chain seq x y z
N MET A 1 6.12 19.47 32.68
CA MET A 1 6.38 20.24 31.44
C MET A 1 6.55 21.70 31.82
N PRO A 2 7.51 22.44 31.27
CA PRO A 2 7.66 23.86 31.58
C PRO A 2 6.45 24.62 31.02
N GLN A 3 5.69 25.26 31.91
CA GLN A 3 4.46 25.98 31.58
C GLN A 3 4.80 27.44 31.19
N GLY A 4 4.10 28.00 30.21
CA GLY A 4 4.16 29.40 29.78
C GLY A 4 5.08 29.71 28.58
N GLY A 5 5.68 28.71 27.95
CA GLY A 5 6.60 28.88 26.82
C GLY A 5 5.92 29.04 25.45
N ARG A 6 6.67 29.52 24.44
CA ARG A 6 6.22 29.62 23.04
C ARG A 6 5.62 28.30 22.53
N LEU A 7 6.23 27.17 22.89
CA LEU A 7 5.76 25.84 22.53
C LEU A 7 4.34 25.55 23.03
N GLU A 8 4.01 25.95 24.26
CA GLU A 8 2.66 25.72 24.81
C GLU A 8 1.61 26.56 24.07
N ARG A 9 1.96 27.81 23.71
CA ARG A 9 1.08 28.65 22.91
C ARG A 9 0.86 28.09 21.50
N GLU A 10 1.90 27.54 20.88
CA GLU A 10 1.78 26.86 19.58
C GLU A 10 0.96 25.57 19.69
N LEU A 11 1.18 24.73 20.72
CA LEU A 11 0.38 23.53 20.96
C LEU A 11 -1.10 23.85 21.20
N ARG A 12 -1.41 24.88 22.00
CA ARG A 12 -2.79 25.34 22.22
C ARG A 12 -3.43 25.89 20.93
N TYR A 13 -2.67 26.63 20.14
CA TYR A 13 -3.14 27.14 18.86
C TYR A 13 -3.45 25.99 17.88
N SER A 14 -2.54 25.03 17.76
CA SER A 14 -2.75 23.82 16.94
C SER A 14 -3.94 23.01 17.44
N ALA A 15 -4.10 22.82 18.75
CA ALA A 15 -5.22 22.09 19.33
C ALA A 15 -6.57 22.80 19.10
N ALA A 16 -6.60 24.14 19.18
CA ALA A 16 -7.80 24.92 18.91
C ALA A 16 -8.17 24.94 17.42
N ALA A 17 -7.19 24.92 16.52
CA ALA A 17 -7.42 24.94 15.08
C ALA A 17 -7.75 23.57 14.49
N LEU A 18 -7.19 22.49 15.04
CA LEU A 18 -7.22 21.14 14.47
C LEU A 18 -7.88 20.09 15.38
N GLY A 19 -8.31 20.46 16.60
CA GLY A 19 -8.71 19.53 17.66
C GLY A 19 -7.50 19.00 18.45
N GLU A 20 -7.72 18.29 19.56
CA GLU A 20 -6.61 17.60 20.25
C GLU A 20 -5.89 16.71 19.24
N GLN A 21 -4.66 17.07 18.88
CA GLN A 21 -3.84 16.30 17.98
C GLN A 21 -3.48 14.97 18.64
N GLY A 22 -4.37 13.98 18.53
CA GLY A 22 -3.93 12.61 18.36
C GLY A 22 -3.26 12.53 17.00
N GLY A 23 -1.99 12.94 16.90
CA GLY A 23 -1.22 12.78 15.67
C GLY A 23 -1.26 11.32 15.22
N ASP A 24 -1.14 11.09 13.91
CA ASP A 24 -1.08 9.74 13.35
C ASP A 24 -0.10 8.89 14.15
N THR A 25 -0.62 7.89 14.86
CA THR A 25 0.22 7.03 15.69
C THR A 25 0.94 6.05 14.79
N HIS A 26 2.24 6.23 14.62
CA HIS A 26 3.06 5.32 13.83
C HIS A 26 3.36 4.04 14.62
N GLN A 27 3.05 2.89 14.03
CA GLN A 27 3.55 1.60 14.50
C GLN A 27 4.86 1.31 13.78
N LEU A 28 5.93 1.02 14.54
CA LEU A 28 7.28 0.87 14.02
C LEU A 28 7.75 -0.58 14.16
N LEU A 29 8.29 -1.12 13.08
CA LEU A 29 8.97 -2.42 13.05
C LEU A 29 10.41 -2.22 12.58
N ILE A 30 11.37 -2.55 13.43
CA ILE A 30 12.80 -2.41 13.15
C ILE A 30 13.45 -3.79 13.19
N GLN A 31 14.08 -4.17 12.09
CA GLN A 31 14.89 -5.38 12.01
C GLN A 31 16.35 -5.04 12.25
N THR A 32 16.96 -5.75 13.20
CA THR A 32 18.39 -5.63 13.51
C THR A 32 19.10 -6.96 13.30
N PRO A 33 20.36 -6.96 12.82
CA PRO A 33 21.14 -8.19 12.75
C PRO A 33 21.40 -8.73 14.15
N ARG A 34 21.55 -10.06 14.27
CA ARG A 34 21.93 -10.70 15.55
C ARG A 34 23.40 -10.45 15.88
N ASP A 35 24.26 -10.58 14.87
CA ASP A 35 25.69 -10.35 14.99
C ASP A 35 26.01 -8.87 14.74
N PRO A 36 26.72 -8.20 15.66
CA PRO A 36 27.16 -6.82 15.46
C PRO A 36 28.02 -6.72 14.19
N GLY A 37 27.55 -5.94 13.21
CA GLY A 37 28.27 -5.71 11.94
C GLY A 37 27.81 -6.55 10.75
N ALA A 38 26.90 -7.51 10.92
CA ALA A 38 26.30 -8.21 9.79
C ALA A 38 25.38 -7.28 8.98
N SER A 39 25.49 -7.34 7.64
CA SER A 39 24.62 -6.57 6.74
C SER A 39 23.24 -7.24 6.60
N LEU A 40 22.18 -6.43 6.59
CA LEU A 40 20.82 -6.87 6.26
C LEU A 40 20.42 -6.57 4.81
N LEU A 41 21.32 -5.99 4.02
CA LEU A 41 21.07 -5.64 2.61
C LEU A 41 21.25 -6.84 1.69
N HIS A 42 20.51 -7.92 1.96
CA HIS A 42 20.49 -9.12 1.13
C HIS A 42 19.06 -9.70 1.06
N PRO A 43 18.71 -10.44 -0.01
CA PRO A 43 17.34 -10.89 -0.23
C PRO A 43 16.73 -11.67 0.92
N ASN A 44 17.52 -12.53 1.59
CA ASN A 44 17.00 -13.33 2.70
C ASN A 44 16.58 -12.49 3.91
N ALA A 45 17.29 -11.40 4.23
CA ALA A 45 16.93 -10.53 5.33
C ALA A 45 15.66 -9.73 5.01
N LEU A 46 15.52 -9.23 3.78
CA LEU A 46 14.31 -8.54 3.34
C LEU A 46 13.10 -9.47 3.22
N LYS A 47 13.29 -10.71 2.77
CA LYS A 47 12.23 -11.73 2.79
C LYS A 47 11.80 -12.07 4.21
N GLU A 48 12.72 -12.06 5.17
CA GLU A 48 12.37 -12.21 6.58
C GLU A 48 11.57 -10.99 7.08
N HIS A 49 11.99 -9.78 6.73
CA HIS A 49 11.24 -8.55 6.99
C HIS A 49 9.80 -8.63 6.48
N LEU A 50 9.62 -9.11 5.24
CA LEU A 50 8.32 -9.31 4.60
C LEU A 50 7.45 -10.26 5.42
N ARG A 51 7.98 -11.42 5.85
CA ARG A 51 7.23 -12.40 6.63
C ARG A 51 6.73 -11.81 7.95
N VAL A 52 7.59 -11.08 8.65
CA VAL A 52 7.20 -10.44 9.91
C VAL A 52 6.14 -9.37 9.67
N LEU A 53 6.31 -8.54 8.64
CA LEU A 53 5.30 -7.54 8.29
C LEU A 53 3.96 -8.18 7.89
N GLN A 54 3.95 -9.26 7.12
CA GLN A 54 2.73 -9.99 6.78
C GLN A 54 2.03 -10.54 8.02
N ALA A 55 2.78 -11.10 8.96
CA ALA A 55 2.22 -11.57 10.23
C ALA A 55 1.65 -10.41 11.05
N ALA A 56 2.33 -9.26 11.07
CA ALA A 56 1.89 -8.07 11.79
C ALA A 56 0.63 -7.44 11.17
N THR A 57 0.52 -7.39 9.84
CA THR A 57 -0.62 -6.76 9.15
C THR A 57 -1.88 -7.62 9.14
N GLN A 58 -1.74 -8.94 9.33
CA GLN A 58 -2.85 -9.90 9.36
C GLN A 58 -3.44 -10.13 10.76
N VAL A 59 -2.99 -9.37 11.77
CA VAL A 59 -3.56 -9.45 13.13
C VAL A 59 -5.02 -9.00 13.10
N THR A 60 -5.86 -9.77 13.80
CA THR A 60 -7.28 -9.46 13.98
C THR A 60 -7.62 -9.40 15.47
N VAL A 61 -8.45 -8.44 15.85
CA VAL A 61 -8.89 -8.23 17.24
C VAL A 61 -10.41 -8.32 17.29
N HIS A 62 -10.94 -9.18 18.14
CA HIS A 62 -12.39 -9.29 18.34
C HIS A 62 -12.80 -8.50 19.58
N MET A 63 -13.64 -7.48 19.39
CA MET A 63 -14.08 -6.59 20.47
C MET A 63 -15.49 -6.06 20.15
N PHE A 64 -16.38 -6.10 21.14
CA PHE A 64 -17.80 -5.68 21.01
C PHE A 64 -18.55 -6.41 19.89
N ASP A 65 -18.36 -7.74 19.78
CA ASP A 65 -18.93 -8.59 18.73
C ASP A 65 -18.53 -8.20 17.29
N ILE A 66 -17.50 -7.36 17.14
CA ILE A 66 -16.94 -6.94 15.86
C ILE A 66 -15.48 -7.40 15.77
N SER A 67 -15.11 -7.98 14.64
CA SER A 67 -13.72 -8.33 14.33
C SER A 67 -13.07 -7.19 13.54
N TRP A 68 -12.05 -6.59 14.14
CA TRP A 68 -11.26 -5.50 13.59
C TRP A 68 -9.96 -6.02 12.98
N ARG A 69 -9.65 -5.58 11.78
CA ARG A 69 -8.38 -5.82 11.06
C ARG A 69 -7.62 -4.51 10.91
N LEU A 70 -6.36 -4.59 10.47
CA LEU A 70 -5.58 -3.40 10.16
C LEU A 70 -6.29 -2.46 9.17
N LYS A 71 -6.97 -3.00 8.15
CA LYS A 71 -7.73 -2.22 7.15
C LYS A 71 -8.83 -1.36 7.76
N ASP A 72 -9.39 -1.76 8.90
CA ASP A 72 -10.49 -1.05 9.55
C ASP A 72 -10.00 0.13 10.41
N MET A 73 -8.68 0.26 10.63
CA MET A 73 -8.06 1.25 11.54
C MET A 73 -6.87 2.01 10.95
N CYS A 74 -6.32 1.55 9.83
CA CYS A 74 -5.11 2.15 9.26
C CYS A 74 -5.40 3.50 8.59
N PHE A 75 -4.37 4.34 8.51
CA PHE A 75 -4.40 5.50 7.63
C PHE A 75 -4.38 5.04 6.16
N ALA A 76 -5.39 5.44 5.39
CA ALA A 76 -5.50 5.19 3.96
C ALA A 76 -5.55 6.52 3.19
N PRO A 77 -4.95 6.59 1.99
CA PRO A 77 -5.02 7.79 1.15
C PRO A 77 -6.47 8.14 0.79
N SER A 78 -6.76 9.45 0.73
CA SER A 78 -8.05 9.93 0.22
C SER A 78 -8.21 9.62 -1.27
N VAL A 79 -9.36 9.09 -1.65
CA VAL A 79 -9.75 8.88 -3.05
C VAL A 79 -10.77 9.91 -3.53
N PRO A 80 -10.79 10.23 -4.83
CA PRO A 80 -11.91 10.97 -5.42
C PRO A 80 -13.22 10.18 -5.25
N LYS A 81 -14.30 10.90 -4.99
CA LYS A 81 -15.65 10.32 -4.96
C LYS A 81 -16.22 10.30 -6.37
N PHE A 82 -16.84 9.19 -6.75
CA PHE A 82 -17.52 9.04 -8.04
C PHE A 82 -19.04 9.03 -7.82
N GLU A 83 -19.82 9.32 -8.87
CA GLU A 83 -21.28 9.27 -8.78
C GLU A 83 -21.76 7.80 -8.72
N GLU A 84 -21.01 6.92 -9.35
CA GLU A 84 -21.29 5.50 -9.44
C GLU A 84 -20.81 4.74 -8.19
N HIS A 85 -21.75 4.36 -7.33
CA HIS A 85 -21.45 3.67 -6.07
C HIS A 85 -20.62 2.37 -6.22
N TYR A 86 -20.75 1.66 -7.35
CA TYR A 86 -19.95 0.44 -7.57
C TYR A 86 -18.46 0.75 -7.75
N ILE A 87 -18.10 1.95 -8.19
CA ILE A 87 -16.72 2.39 -8.37
C ILE A 87 -16.11 2.72 -7.02
N ASP A 88 -16.85 3.39 -6.14
CA ASP A 88 -16.43 3.63 -4.76
C ASP A 88 -16.10 2.30 -4.06
N GLN A 89 -16.94 1.26 -4.23
CA GLN A 89 -16.66 -0.08 -3.68
C GLN A 89 -15.38 -0.72 -4.24
N ILE A 90 -15.06 -0.48 -5.52
CA ILE A 90 -13.80 -0.93 -6.12
C ILE A 90 -12.61 -0.22 -5.48
N PHE A 91 -12.69 1.10 -5.30
CA PHE A 91 -11.64 1.87 -4.63
C PHE A 91 -11.49 1.47 -3.17
N ASP A 92 -12.57 1.32 -2.41
CA ASP A 92 -12.53 0.82 -1.03
C ASP A 92 -11.86 -0.56 -0.96
N GLY A 93 -12.03 -1.40 -1.99
CA GLY A 93 -11.34 -2.68 -2.14
C GLY A 93 -9.84 -2.54 -2.39
N ILE A 94 -9.44 -1.67 -3.32
CA ILE A 94 -8.06 -1.57 -3.85
C ILE A 94 -7.17 -0.67 -3.00
N ILE A 95 -7.70 0.39 -2.40
CA ILE A 95 -6.89 1.40 -1.71
C ILE A 95 -6.23 0.77 -0.49
N PRO A 96 -4.89 0.77 -0.45
CA PRO A 96 -4.17 0.08 0.60
C PRO A 96 -4.02 0.96 1.84
N CYS A 97 -3.78 0.30 2.97
CA CYS A 97 -3.21 0.96 4.12
C CYS A 97 -1.85 1.59 3.77
N SER A 98 -1.56 2.75 4.33
CA SER A 98 -0.24 3.38 4.23
C SER A 98 0.76 2.60 5.08
N ILE A 99 1.61 1.82 4.41
CA ILE A 99 2.72 1.09 5.00
C ILE A 99 3.98 1.60 4.31
N VAL A 100 4.89 2.21 5.06
CA VAL A 100 6.19 2.65 4.55
C VAL A 100 7.21 1.59 4.89
N THR A 101 7.80 0.96 3.88
CA THR A 101 8.72 -0.17 4.08
C THR A 101 9.84 -0.18 3.02
N PRO A 102 11.06 -0.63 3.35
CA PRO A 102 12.10 -0.84 2.34
C PRO A 102 11.67 -1.81 1.22
N LEU A 103 10.64 -2.62 1.46
CA LEU A 103 10.05 -3.52 0.46
C LEU A 103 9.29 -2.78 -0.64
N ASP A 104 8.98 -1.49 -0.46
CA ASP A 104 8.36 -0.67 -1.51
C ASP A 104 9.26 -0.54 -2.74
N CYS A 105 10.56 -0.81 -2.63
CA CYS A 105 11.47 -0.86 -3.78
C CYS A 105 11.36 -2.15 -4.63
N PHE A 106 10.69 -3.18 -4.13
CA PHE A 106 10.62 -4.51 -4.74
C PHE A 106 9.19 -4.93 -5.01
N TRP A 107 8.98 -5.87 -5.92
CA TRP A 107 7.65 -6.40 -6.22
C TRP A 107 6.98 -7.01 -4.98
N GLU A 108 7.74 -7.63 -4.07
CA GLU A 108 7.25 -8.24 -2.83
C GLU A 108 6.50 -7.27 -1.91
N GLY A 109 6.79 -5.95 -1.96
CA GLY A 109 6.03 -4.95 -1.21
C GLY A 109 4.53 -4.97 -1.55
N SER A 110 4.16 -5.35 -2.78
CA SER A 110 2.76 -5.52 -3.18
C SER A 110 2.00 -6.56 -2.37
N LYS A 111 2.69 -7.56 -1.80
CA LYS A 111 2.08 -8.62 -0.99
C LYS A 111 1.58 -8.12 0.37
N LEU A 112 1.94 -6.90 0.77
CA LEU A 112 1.51 -6.26 2.02
C LEU A 112 0.25 -5.42 1.87
N LEU A 113 -0.05 -4.96 0.65
CA LEU A 113 -1.02 -3.89 0.40
C LEU A 113 -2.46 -4.40 0.20
N GLY A 114 -2.69 -5.71 0.41
CA GLY A 114 -3.99 -6.32 0.19
C GLY A 114 -4.42 -6.27 -1.29
N PRO A 115 -5.72 -6.40 -1.59
CA PRO A 115 -6.79 -6.80 -0.68
C PRO A 115 -6.69 -8.28 -0.27
N ASP A 116 -7.23 -8.62 0.90
CA ASP A 116 -7.38 -10.02 1.37
C ASP A 116 -8.08 -10.86 0.28
N TYR A 117 -9.12 -10.28 -0.32
CA TYR A 117 -9.90 -10.88 -1.40
C TYR A 117 -9.71 -10.09 -2.69
N PRO A 118 -9.38 -10.74 -3.81
CA PRO A 118 -9.20 -10.05 -5.08
C PRO A 118 -10.44 -9.24 -5.48
N VAL A 119 -10.24 -8.01 -5.96
CA VAL A 119 -11.34 -7.18 -6.46
C VAL A 119 -11.75 -7.65 -7.86
N LEU A 120 -13.05 -7.77 -8.09
CA LEU A 120 -13.63 -8.08 -9.39
C LEU A 120 -14.06 -6.77 -10.07
N ILE A 121 -13.40 -6.42 -11.16
CA ILE A 121 -13.78 -5.25 -11.97
C ILE A 121 -14.68 -5.73 -13.11
N PRO A 122 -15.94 -5.25 -13.21
CA PRO A 122 -16.84 -5.58 -14.31
C PRO A 122 -16.19 -5.34 -15.68
N GLY A 123 -16.35 -6.29 -16.60
CA GLY A 123 -15.78 -6.21 -17.96
C GLY A 123 -14.31 -6.65 -18.09
N LEU A 124 -13.53 -6.68 -17.00
CA LEU A 124 -12.11 -7.01 -17.06
C LEU A 124 -11.78 -8.50 -16.87
N GLY A 125 -12.75 -9.30 -16.41
CA GLY A 125 -12.67 -10.77 -16.29
C GLY A 125 -11.62 -11.33 -15.32
N SER A 126 -10.71 -10.49 -14.83
CA SER A 126 -9.58 -10.86 -13.98
C SER A 126 -9.75 -10.32 -12.55
N LYS A 127 -9.30 -11.13 -11.60
CA LYS A 127 -9.25 -10.83 -10.18
C LYS A 127 -8.03 -9.96 -9.88
N VAL A 128 -8.26 -8.73 -9.41
CA VAL A 128 -7.22 -7.71 -9.23
C VAL A 128 -6.69 -7.70 -7.80
N ARG A 129 -5.35 -7.70 -7.67
CA ARG A 129 -4.59 -7.50 -6.42
C ARG A 129 -3.37 -6.63 -6.71
N TRP A 130 -2.76 -6.01 -5.70
CA TRP A 130 -1.52 -5.26 -5.91
C TRP A 130 -0.39 -6.09 -6.53
N THR A 131 -0.38 -7.41 -6.30
CA THR A 131 0.60 -8.34 -6.90
C THR A 131 0.50 -8.47 -8.42
N ASN A 132 -0.67 -8.20 -9.03
CA ASN A 132 -0.90 -8.29 -10.47
C ASN A 132 -1.46 -7.00 -11.10
N LEU A 133 -1.69 -5.95 -10.31
CA LEU A 133 -2.26 -4.68 -10.75
C LEU A 133 -1.18 -3.78 -11.37
N ASN A 134 -1.35 -3.47 -12.65
CA ASN A 134 -0.72 -2.33 -13.31
C ASN A 134 -1.78 -1.22 -13.47
N PRO A 135 -1.79 -0.16 -12.64
CA PRO A 135 -2.82 0.87 -12.67
C PRO A 135 -2.96 1.56 -14.03
N LEU A 136 -1.84 1.84 -14.73
CA LEU A 136 -1.88 2.45 -16.06
C LEU A 136 -2.50 1.53 -17.10
N LYS A 137 -2.12 0.24 -17.13
CA LYS A 137 -2.72 -0.72 -18.06
C LYS A 137 -4.20 -0.93 -17.77
N LEU A 138 -4.58 -0.97 -16.49
CA LEU A 138 -5.98 -1.05 -16.08
C LEU A 138 -6.76 0.16 -16.59
N PHE A 139 -6.24 1.36 -16.38
CA PHE A 139 -6.86 2.60 -16.84
C PHE A 139 -7.07 2.62 -18.37
N GLU A 140 -6.05 2.22 -19.14
CA GLU A 140 -6.14 2.12 -20.60
C GLU A 140 -7.09 1.02 -21.08
N GLN A 141 -7.24 -0.07 -20.32
CA GLN A 141 -8.27 -1.08 -20.59
C GLN A 141 -9.67 -0.55 -20.30
N MET A 142 -9.86 0.15 -19.18
CA MET A 142 -11.14 0.75 -18.81
C MET A 142 -11.60 1.75 -19.88
N LYS A 143 -10.72 2.62 -20.40
CA LYS A 143 -11.03 3.55 -21.50
C LYS A 143 -11.61 2.88 -22.76
N LYS A 144 -11.32 1.59 -22.99
CA LYS A 144 -11.85 0.85 -24.15
C LYS A 144 -13.27 0.35 -23.93
N PHE A 145 -13.69 0.23 -22.68
CA PHE A 145 -15.07 -0.06 -22.35
C PHE A 145 -15.82 1.27 -22.28
N ASP A 146 -16.92 1.37 -23.01
CA ASP A 146 -17.77 2.57 -23.05
C ASP A 146 -18.63 2.66 -21.78
N PHE A 147 -17.95 2.81 -20.64
CA PHE A 147 -18.57 3.22 -19.39
C PHE A 147 -18.61 4.73 -19.40
N ASN A 148 -19.79 5.31 -19.12
CA ASN A 148 -19.96 6.73 -18.87
C ASN A 148 -19.28 7.10 -17.54
N PHE A 149 -17.96 7.03 -17.49
CA PHE A 149 -17.13 7.17 -16.30
C PHE A 149 -16.26 8.42 -16.39
N ALA A 150 -16.03 9.08 -15.26
CA ALA A 150 -15.22 10.29 -15.16
C ALA A 150 -13.70 10.02 -15.30
N TYR A 151 -13.28 9.52 -16.47
CA TYR A 151 -11.89 9.15 -16.77
C TYR A 151 -10.89 10.29 -16.52
N SER A 152 -11.27 11.54 -16.81
CA SER A 152 -10.43 12.71 -16.57
C SER A 152 -10.09 12.89 -15.10
N THR A 153 -11.08 12.74 -14.21
CA THR A 153 -10.90 12.85 -12.75
C THR A 153 -9.95 11.78 -12.24
N LEU A 154 -10.10 10.54 -12.72
CA LEU A 154 -9.20 9.45 -12.37
C LEU A 154 -7.78 9.67 -12.90
N GLU A 155 -7.64 10.14 -14.14
CA GLU A 155 -6.34 10.44 -14.74
C GLU A 155 -5.58 11.51 -13.95
N ASP A 156 -6.27 12.60 -13.60
CA ASP A 156 -5.69 13.70 -12.82
C ASP A 156 -5.35 13.28 -11.39
N TYR A 157 -6.16 12.41 -10.79
CA TYR A 157 -5.82 11.79 -9.50
C TYR A 157 -4.55 10.95 -9.60
N MET A 158 -4.47 10.05 -10.58
CA MET A 158 -3.30 9.18 -10.77
C MET A 158 -2.03 10.00 -11.02
N LYS A 159 -2.07 11.03 -11.87
CA LYS A 159 -0.94 11.92 -12.15
C LYS A 159 -0.47 12.65 -10.89
N ARG A 160 -1.40 13.26 -10.12
CA ARG A 160 -1.06 13.99 -8.90
C ARG A 160 -0.52 13.09 -7.80
N ALA A 161 -1.06 11.87 -7.69
CA ALA A 161 -0.60 10.87 -6.73
C ALA A 161 0.69 10.15 -7.16
N GLY A 162 1.21 10.42 -8.37
CA GLY A 162 2.39 9.72 -8.90
C GLY A 162 2.14 8.22 -9.14
N ILE A 163 0.88 7.82 -9.35
CA ILE A 163 0.52 6.43 -9.61
C ILE A 163 0.95 6.05 -11.03
N SER A 164 1.87 5.10 -11.12
CA SER A 164 2.43 4.60 -12.38
C SER A 164 2.08 3.11 -12.58
N THR A 165 3.09 2.27 -12.85
CA THR A 165 2.94 0.83 -13.09
C THR A 165 2.78 0.01 -11.81
N GLY A 166 2.72 0.68 -10.65
CA GLY A 166 2.59 0.07 -9.34
C GLY A 166 3.82 -0.76 -9.01
N TYR A 167 3.62 -2.05 -8.76
CA TYR A 167 4.69 -2.99 -8.43
C TYR A 167 5.17 -3.83 -9.61
N GLN A 168 4.55 -3.68 -10.78
CA GLN A 168 4.70 -4.63 -11.89
C GLN A 168 6.04 -4.53 -12.62
N GLU A 169 6.73 -3.40 -12.51
CA GLU A 169 8.05 -3.17 -13.13
C GLU A 169 9.17 -3.08 -12.09
N LYS A 170 8.85 -3.29 -10.80
CA LYS A 170 9.85 -3.35 -9.74
C LYS A 170 10.59 -4.69 -9.83
N PRO A 171 11.87 -4.75 -9.44
CA PRO A 171 12.58 -6.02 -9.36
C PRO A 171 11.97 -6.92 -8.30
N CYS A 172 12.06 -8.24 -8.50
CA CYS A 172 11.66 -9.22 -7.50
C CYS A 172 12.85 -9.58 -6.62
N LEU A 173 12.67 -9.64 -5.31
CA LEU A 173 13.64 -10.25 -4.39
C LEU A 173 13.83 -11.74 -4.71
N ASP A 174 12.78 -12.40 -5.17
CA ASP A 174 12.83 -13.77 -5.67
C ASP A 174 12.34 -13.87 -7.13
N PRO A 175 13.26 -13.86 -8.11
CA PRO A 175 12.90 -14.04 -9.52
C PRO A 175 12.25 -15.39 -9.83
N SER A 176 12.50 -16.40 -9.00
CA SER A 176 11.95 -17.76 -9.18
C SER A 176 10.49 -17.87 -8.73
N ASP A 177 9.99 -16.87 -7.99
CA ASP A 177 8.58 -16.81 -7.58
C ASP A 177 7.67 -16.85 -8.83
N PRO A 178 6.74 -17.81 -8.94
CA PRO A 178 5.86 -17.95 -10.11
C PRO A 178 4.94 -16.73 -10.31
N GLU A 179 4.62 -15.98 -9.26
CA GLU A 179 3.81 -14.76 -9.34
C GLU A 179 4.64 -13.50 -9.67
N CYS A 180 5.98 -13.56 -9.61
CA CYS A 180 6.82 -12.43 -10.02
C CYS A 180 6.55 -12.09 -11.50
N PRO A 181 6.21 -10.83 -11.82
CA PRO A 181 5.68 -10.46 -13.12
C PRO A 181 6.75 -10.53 -14.21
N ALA A 182 6.33 -10.88 -15.43
CA ALA A 182 7.22 -10.93 -16.59
C ALA A 182 7.85 -9.58 -16.97
N SER A 183 7.26 -8.48 -16.51
CA SER A 183 7.77 -7.11 -16.67
C SER A 183 8.84 -6.73 -15.64
N ALA A 184 9.07 -7.53 -14.59
CA ALA A 184 10.15 -7.27 -13.66
C ALA A 184 11.52 -7.43 -14.36
N PRO A 185 12.46 -6.50 -14.18
CA PRO A 185 13.71 -6.46 -14.93
C PRO A 185 14.61 -7.69 -14.73
N ASN A 186 14.50 -8.34 -13.56
CA ASN A 186 15.31 -9.51 -13.22
C ASN A 186 14.58 -10.86 -13.38
N LYS A 187 13.31 -10.87 -13.83
CA LYS A 187 12.54 -12.11 -14.01
C LYS A 187 13.20 -13.07 -15.00
N LYS A 188 13.69 -12.55 -16.12
CA LYS A 188 14.30 -13.35 -17.20
C LYS A 188 15.73 -13.77 -16.90
N SER A 189 16.50 -12.91 -16.23
CA SER A 189 17.89 -13.19 -15.90
C SER A 189 18.03 -14.15 -14.72
N GLY A 190 17.02 -14.23 -13.85
CA GLY A 190 17.08 -15.03 -12.62
C GLY A 190 18.08 -14.49 -11.59
N MET A 191 18.65 -13.30 -11.84
CA MET A 191 19.67 -12.71 -10.97
C MET A 191 19.04 -12.01 -9.77
N SER A 192 19.67 -12.18 -8.61
CA SER A 192 19.38 -11.38 -7.42
C SER A 192 19.71 -9.90 -7.68
N VAL A 193 18.93 -9.00 -7.09
CA VAL A 193 19.08 -7.54 -7.21
C VAL A 193 19.92 -6.91 -6.10
N ILE A 194 20.34 -7.71 -5.13
CA ILE A 194 21.14 -7.36 -3.95
C ILE A 194 21.92 -8.59 -3.47
#